data_AF-A0AAU8JFD4-F1
#
_entry.id   AF-A0AAU8JFD4-F1
#
_cell.length_a   1.000
_cell.length_b   1.000
_cell.length_c   1.000
_cell.angle_alpha   90.00
_cell.angle_beta   90.00
_cell.angle_gamma   90.00
#
_symmetry.space_group_name_H-M   'P 1'
#
loop_
_entity.id
_entity.type
_entity.pdbx_description
1 polymer ?
#
loop_
_entity_poly.entity_id
_entity_poly.type
_entity_poly.pdbx_seq_one_letter_code
_entity_poly.pdbx_strand_id
1 'polypeptide(L)'
;MLTKLGDRCFNRSDSLRSRAETMIQPVLLEKLAKLPDSLQSEVLHYIEFLIEKHAETSVQEPPPKKRRVAGTMQGMFVLPLPDDFDEPLEDMKEYME
;
A
#
# COMPACT_ATOMS: atom_id res chain seq x y z
N MET A 1 1.86 -41.45 -41.65
CA MET A 1 2.90 -40.44 -41.34
C MET A 1 2.34 -39.08 -41.70
N LEU A 2 1.92 -38.28 -40.71
CA LEU A 2 1.65 -36.84 -40.83
C LEU A 2 1.49 -36.30 -39.41
N THR A 3 2.56 -35.75 -38.85
CA THR A 3 2.54 -35.02 -37.58
C THR A 3 1.95 -33.63 -37.85
N LYS A 4 0.76 -33.35 -37.31
CA LYS A 4 0.24 -31.98 -37.29
C LYS A 4 1.13 -31.16 -36.35
N LEU A 5 1.86 -30.21 -36.92
CA LEU A 5 2.56 -29.17 -36.17
C LEU A 5 1.52 -28.44 -35.33
N GLY A 6 1.74 -28.43 -34.01
CA GLY A 6 0.92 -27.69 -33.07
C GLY A 6 1.07 -26.19 -33.30
N ASP A 7 -0.07 -25.53 -33.50
CA ASP A 7 -0.22 -24.10 -33.44
C ASP A 7 0.16 -23.62 -32.04
N ARG A 8 1.42 -23.17 -31.87
CA ARG A 8 1.83 -22.44 -30.67
C ARG A 8 1.23 -21.05 -30.75
N CYS A 9 0.16 -20.83 -30.01
CA CYS A 9 -0.39 -19.52 -29.70
C CYS A 9 0.73 -18.65 -29.09
N PHE A 10 1.23 -17.70 -29.89
CA PHE A 10 2.16 -16.67 -29.47
C PHE A 10 1.36 -15.62 -28.66
N ASN A 11 1.64 -15.49 -27.37
CA ASN A 11 0.87 -14.66 -26.46
C ASN A 11 1.05 -13.17 -26.75
N ARG A 12 -0.06 -12.42 -26.75
CA ARG A 12 -0.14 -10.97 -27.01
C ARG A 12 0.60 -10.11 -25.97
N SER A 13 0.91 -10.70 -24.82
CA SER A 13 1.65 -10.10 -23.70
C SER A 13 3.09 -9.75 -24.06
N ASP A 14 3.70 -10.49 -25.00
CA ASP A 14 5.09 -10.30 -25.39
C ASP A 14 5.31 -9.00 -26.19
N SER A 15 4.25 -8.46 -26.80
CA SER A 15 4.31 -7.26 -27.65
C SER A 15 4.51 -5.95 -26.88
N LEU A 16 4.18 -5.89 -25.58
CA LEU A 16 4.25 -4.65 -24.79
C LEU A 16 5.53 -4.54 -23.96
N ARG A 17 6.33 -5.61 -23.88
CA ARG A 17 7.57 -5.65 -23.09
C ARG A 17 8.77 -4.99 -23.79
N SER A 18 8.67 -4.78 -25.09
CA SER A 18 9.78 -4.37 -25.97
C SER A 18 10.13 -2.88 -25.99
N ARG A 19 9.47 -2.02 -25.19
CA ARG A 19 9.67 -0.55 -25.27
C ARG A 19 10.13 0.14 -23.99
N ALA A 20 10.38 -0.60 -22.90
CA ALA A 20 10.92 -0.07 -21.64
C ALA A 20 12.29 -0.68 -21.26
N GLU A 21 12.87 -1.54 -22.11
CA GLU A 21 14.06 -2.36 -21.79
C GLU A 21 15.40 -1.60 -21.67
N THR A 22 15.43 -0.27 -21.81
CA THR A 22 16.58 0.32 -22.51
C THR A 22 17.77 0.81 -21.67
N MET A 23 17.77 0.74 -20.33
CA MET A 23 19.01 1.08 -19.56
C MET A 23 19.29 0.24 -18.30
N ILE A 24 18.27 -0.25 -17.60
CA ILE A 24 18.48 -0.90 -16.29
C ILE A 24 18.83 -2.38 -16.42
N GLN A 25 18.31 -3.07 -17.44
CA GLN A 25 18.56 -4.50 -17.65
C GLN A 25 20.05 -4.86 -17.82
N PRO A 26 20.86 -4.16 -18.65
CA PRO A 26 22.28 -4.51 -18.79
C PRO A 26 23.05 -4.32 -17.47
N VAL A 27 22.76 -3.24 -16.72
CA VAL A 27 23.41 -2.97 -15.43
C VAL A 27 23.05 -4.05 -14.40
N LEU A 28 21.79 -4.51 -14.39
CA LEU A 28 21.34 -5.55 -13.47
C LEU A 28 22.09 -6.88 -13.70
N LEU A 29 22.28 -7.28 -14.96
CA LEU A 29 23.00 -8.51 -15.31
C LEU A 29 24.48 -8.45 -14.91
N GLU A 30 25.15 -7.33 -15.14
CA GLU A 30 26.55 -7.14 -14.71
C GLU A 30 26.73 -7.23 -13.19
N LYS A 31 25.74 -6.78 -12.41
CA LYS A 31 25.77 -6.85 -10.95
C LYS A 31 25.47 -8.26 -10.45
N LEU A 32 24.51 -8.95 -11.07
CA LEU A 32 24.18 -10.34 -10.74
C LEU A 32 25.36 -11.29 -10.95
N ALA A 33 26.12 -11.11 -12.03
CA ALA A 33 27.30 -11.92 -12.31
C ALA A 33 28.43 -11.80 -11.27
N LYS A 34 28.44 -10.73 -10.47
CA LYS A 34 29.43 -10.50 -9.40
C LYS A 34 29.02 -11.10 -8.05
N LEU A 35 27.77 -11.56 -7.92
CA LEU A 35 27.23 -12.08 -6.66
C LEU A 35 27.44 -13.60 -6.55
N PRO A 36 27.71 -14.12 -5.35
CA PRO A 36 27.73 -15.56 -5.08
C PRO A 36 26.31 -16.15 -5.19
N ASP A 37 26.23 -17.45 -5.50
CA ASP A 37 24.98 -18.16 -5.81
C ASP A 37 23.91 -18.04 -4.71
N SER A 38 24.33 -17.96 -3.43
CA SER A 38 23.42 -17.80 -2.29
C SER A 38 22.66 -16.47 -2.29
N LEU A 39 23.25 -15.39 -2.82
CA LEU A 39 22.60 -14.09 -2.92
C LEU A 39 21.76 -13.98 -4.19
N GLN A 40 22.10 -14.73 -5.24
CA GLN A 40 21.30 -14.76 -6.46
C GLN A 40 19.91 -15.39 -6.21
N SER A 41 19.81 -16.40 -5.35
CA SER A 41 18.53 -16.99 -4.97
C SER A 41 17.65 -16.01 -4.18
N GLU A 42 18.23 -15.22 -3.28
CA GLU A 42 17.49 -14.18 -2.55
C GLU A 42 16.94 -13.11 -3.50
N VAL A 43 17.74 -12.68 -4.49
CA VAL A 43 17.28 -11.75 -5.52
C VAL A 43 16.15 -12.36 -6.35
N LEU A 44 16.23 -13.64 -6.71
CA LEU A 44 15.17 -14.35 -7.42
C LEU A 44 13.86 -14.34 -6.61
N HIS A 45 13.91 -14.70 -5.33
CA HIS A 45 12.73 -14.66 -4.45
C HIS A 45 12.15 -13.26 -4.31
N TYR A 46 13.00 -12.23 -4.25
CA TYR A 46 12.53 -10.86 -4.19
C TYR A 46 11.84 -10.41 -5.49
N ILE A 47 12.36 -10.84 -6.64
CA ILE A 47 11.71 -10.57 -7.94
C ILE A 47 10.32 -11.23 -7.99
N GLU A 48 10.19 -12.48 -7.56
CA GLU A 48 8.91 -13.19 -7.47
C GLU A 48 7.93 -12.45 -6.56
N PHE A 49 8.37 -12.06 -5.36
CA PHE A 49 7.57 -11.26 -4.42
C PHE A 49 7.08 -9.95 -5.03
N LEU A 50 7.92 -9.22 -5.76
CA LEU A 50 7.51 -7.98 -6.42
C LEU A 50 6.45 -8.21 -7.50
N ILE A 51 6.56 -9.30 -8.26
CA ILE A 51 5.56 -9.67 -9.27
C ILE A 51 4.22 -9.94 -8.60
N GLU A 52 4.20 -10.75 -7.55
CA GLU A 52 2.98 -11.09 -6.80
C GLU A 52 2.34 -9.86 -6.16
N LYS A 53 3.14 -9.06 -5.42
CA LYS A 53 2.67 -7.84 -4.77
C LYS A 53 2.00 -6.88 -5.74
N HIS A 54 2.59 -6.66 -6.91
CA HIS A 54 2.05 -5.73 -7.90
C HIS A 54 0.93 -6.32 -8.75
N ALA A 55 0.86 -7.65 -8.90
CA ALA A 55 -0.29 -8.34 -9.47
C ALA A 55 -1.54 -8.19 -8.57
N GLU A 56 -1.37 -8.25 -7.25
CA GLU A 56 -2.45 -8.03 -6.29
C GLU A 56 -2.86 -6.55 -6.17
N THR A 57 -1.89 -5.63 -6.24
CA THR A 57 -2.14 -4.19 -6.08
C THR A 57 -2.93 -3.60 -7.26
N SER A 58 -2.89 -4.20 -8.46
CA SER A 58 -3.72 -3.71 -9.59
C SER A 58 -5.23 -3.91 -9.37
N VAL A 59 -5.63 -4.67 -8.35
CA VAL A 59 -7.04 -4.94 -8.01
C VAL A 59 -7.55 -4.00 -6.90
N GLN A 60 -6.65 -3.34 -6.17
CA GLN A 60 -7.03 -2.53 -5.01
C GLN A 60 -6.46 -1.11 -5.12
N GLU A 61 -7.16 -0.25 -5.87
CA GLU A 61 -7.12 1.17 -5.55
C GLU A 61 -7.63 1.31 -4.10
N PRO A 62 -6.82 1.81 -3.14
CA PRO A 62 -7.32 2.02 -1.80
C PRO A 62 -8.48 3.02 -1.91
N PRO A 63 -9.66 2.72 -1.35
CA PRO A 63 -10.79 3.62 -1.43
C PRO A 63 -10.34 4.99 -0.90
N PRO A 64 -10.79 6.09 -1.54
CA PRO A 64 -10.34 7.43 -1.16
C PRO A 64 -10.51 7.59 0.35
N LYS A 65 -9.38 7.79 1.04
CA LYS A 65 -9.35 7.83 2.51
C LYS A 65 -10.31 8.93 2.97
N LYS A 66 -11.50 8.53 3.44
CA LYS A 66 -12.48 9.46 4.00
C LYS A 66 -11.81 10.16 5.18
N ARG A 67 -11.66 11.49 5.07
CA ARG A 67 -11.14 12.32 6.15
C ARG A 67 -12.14 12.26 7.31
N ARG A 68 -11.66 11.94 8.51
CA ARG A 68 -12.48 12.00 9.72
C ARG A 68 -12.81 13.45 10.01
N VAL A 69 -14.09 13.77 10.19
CA VAL A 69 -14.55 15.10 10.59
C VAL A 69 -14.74 15.07 12.11
N ALA A 70 -14.02 15.94 12.83
CA ALA A 70 -14.21 16.09 14.27
C ALA A 70 -15.54 16.82 14.56
N GLY A 71 -16.15 16.55 15.72
CA GLY A 71 -17.36 17.25 16.15
C GLY A 71 -18.69 16.73 15.58
N THR A 72 -18.69 15.62 14.82
CA THR A 72 -19.93 15.02 14.27
C THR A 72 -20.91 14.52 15.34
N MET A 73 -20.44 14.34 16.58
CA MET A 73 -21.26 13.91 17.71
C MET A 73 -21.58 15.05 18.70
N GLN A 74 -21.36 16.31 18.32
CA GLN A 74 -21.75 17.46 19.15
C GLN A 74 -23.27 17.44 19.35
N GLY A 75 -23.72 17.44 20.60
CA GLY A 75 -25.15 17.39 20.96
C GLY A 75 -25.80 16.01 20.93
N MET A 76 -25.03 14.92 20.71
CA MET A 76 -25.57 13.56 20.74
C MET A 76 -25.93 13.07 22.16
N PHE A 77 -25.28 13.63 23.18
CA PHE A 77 -25.55 13.31 24.57
C PHE A 77 -25.88 14.58 25.34
N VAL A 78 -26.96 14.51 26.11
CA VAL A 78 -27.26 15.49 27.15
C VAL A 78 -26.71 14.89 28.43
N LEU A 79 -25.64 15.46 28.97
CA LEU A 79 -25.23 15.14 30.33
C LEU A 79 -26.32 15.67 31.26
N PRO A 80 -26.75 14.89 32.28
CA PRO A 80 -27.50 15.44 33.40
C PRO A 80 -26.54 16.31 34.22
N LEU A 81 -26.20 17.46 33.65
CA LEU A 81 -25.41 18.48 34.29
C LEU A 81 -26.36 19.30 35.16
N PRO A 82 -26.08 19.46 36.46
CA PRO A 82 -26.88 20.32 37.30
C PRO A 82 -26.67 21.79 36.89
N ASP A 83 -27.70 22.61 37.09
CA ASP A 83 -27.72 24.02 36.65
C ASP A 83 -26.67 24.88 37.40
N ASP A 84 -26.10 24.37 38.49
CA ASP A 84 -25.09 25.02 39.34
C ASP A 84 -23.64 24.68 38.95
N PHE A 85 -23.40 23.94 37.87
CA PHE A 85 -22.05 23.51 37.48
C PHE A 85 -21.08 24.69 37.20
N ASP A 86 -21.60 25.78 36.64
CA ASP A 86 -20.81 26.98 36.34
C ASP A 86 -20.56 27.86 37.59
N GLU A 87 -21.16 27.51 38.74
CA GLU A 87 -20.93 28.24 39.98
C GLU A 87 -19.56 27.88 40.60
N PRO A 88 -18.82 28.87 41.12
CA PRO A 88 -17.55 28.59 41.78
C PRO A 88 -17.78 27.81 43.06
N LEU A 89 -16.99 26.75 43.24
CA LEU A 89 -16.97 25.98 44.47
C LEU A 89 -16.59 26.89 45.64
N GLU A 90 -17.25 26.71 46.77
CA GLU A 90 -17.05 27.52 47.98
C GLU A 90 -15.56 27.59 48.38
N ASP A 91 -14.87 26.46 48.33
CA ASP A 91 -13.46 26.32 48.67
C ASP A 91 -12.51 26.99 47.65
N MET A 92 -13.01 27.33 46.45
CA MET A 92 -12.23 27.93 45.37
C MET A 92 -12.46 29.45 45.24
N LYS A 93 -13.47 30.01 45.92
CA LYS A 93 -13.78 31.44 45.89
C LYS A 93 -12.64 32.30 46.44
N GLU A 94 -11.97 31.84 47.50
CA GLU A 94 -10.82 32.50 48.13
C GLU A 94 -9.62 32.69 47.18
N TYR A 95 -9.57 31.93 46.07
CA TYR A 95 -8.46 31.95 45.12
C TYR A 95 -8.73 32.75 43.82
N MET A 96 -9.93 33.31 43.66
CA MET A 96 -10.30 34.10 42.47
C MET A 96 -10.24 35.63 42.69
N GLU A 97 -9.79 36.08 43.87
CA GLU A 97 -9.54 37.49 44.20
C GLU A 97 -8.20 38.02 43.66
#